data_AF-A0A604ACD5-F1
#
_entry.id   AF-A0A604ACD5-F1
#
_cell.length_a   1.000
_cell.length_b   1.000
_cell.length_c   1.000
_cell.angle_alpha   90.00
_cell.angle_beta   90.00
_cell.angle_gamma   90.00
#
_symmetry.space_group_name_H-M   'P 1'
#
loop_
_entity.id
_entity.type
_entity.pdbx_description
1 polymer ?
#
loop_
_entity_poly.entity_id
_entity_poly.type
_entity_poly.pdbx_seq_one_letter_code
_entity_poly.pdbx_strand_id
1 'polypeptide(L)'
;ELQEMLAERGVNVDHSTIYRWVQRYAPEMEKRLRWYWRNPSDLCPWHMDETYVKVNGRWAYLYRAVDSRGRTVDFYLSSRRNSKAAYRFLGKILNNVKKWQIPRFINTDKAPAYGRALALLKREGRCPSDVEHRQIKYRNNVIECDHGKLKRII
;
A
#
# COMPACT_ATOMS: atom_id res chain seq x y z
N GLU A 1 -19.50 -11.22 -8.02
CA GLU A 1 -19.84 -10.43 -6.82
C GLU A 1 -20.53 -9.09 -7.11
N LEU A 2 -19.85 -8.02 -7.53
CA LEU A 2 -20.49 -6.69 -7.61
C LEU A 2 -21.62 -6.60 -8.66
N GLN A 3 -21.45 -7.27 -9.80
CA GLN A 3 -22.49 -7.44 -10.82
C GLN A 3 -23.71 -8.20 -10.28
N GLU A 4 -23.48 -9.27 -9.52
CA GLU A 4 -24.55 -10.08 -8.92
C GLU A 4 -25.30 -9.28 -7.85
N MET A 5 -24.59 -8.55 -6.99
CA MET A 5 -25.19 -7.66 -5.97
C MET A 5 -26.04 -6.54 -6.57
N LEU A 6 -25.70 -6.06 -7.78
CA LEU A 6 -26.50 -5.08 -8.52
C LEU A 6 -27.70 -5.75 -9.20
N ALA A 7 -27.51 -6.95 -9.75
CA ALA A 7 -28.59 -7.74 -10.35
C ALA A 7 -29.66 -8.11 -9.31
N GLU A 8 -29.27 -8.48 -8.08
CA GLU A 8 -30.18 -8.70 -6.94
C GLU A 8 -31.05 -7.47 -6.62
N ARG A 9 -30.56 -6.27 -6.94
CA ARG A 9 -31.28 -4.99 -6.78
C ARG A 9 -32.02 -4.54 -8.04
N GLY A 10 -32.14 -5.42 -9.04
CA GLY A 10 -32.83 -5.15 -10.31
C GLY A 10 -32.02 -4.36 -11.33
N VAL A 11 -30.71 -4.16 -11.09
CA VAL A 11 -29.84 -3.37 -11.96
C VAL A 11 -28.87 -4.30 -12.69
N ASN A 12 -29.18 -4.62 -13.94
CA ASN A 12 -28.34 -5.50 -14.75
C ASN A 12 -27.21 -4.70 -15.42
N VAL A 13 -25.96 -5.01 -15.09
CA VAL A 13 -24.78 -4.26 -15.54
C VAL A 13 -23.71 -5.25 -15.98
N ASP A 14 -23.15 -5.05 -17.17
CA ASP A 14 -22.03 -5.84 -17.65
C ASP A 14 -20.74 -5.54 -16.84
N HIS A 15 -19.90 -6.56 -16.63
CA HIS A 15 -18.64 -6.41 -15.90
C HIS A 15 -17.73 -5.31 -16.49
N SER A 16 -17.72 -5.13 -17.81
CA SER A 16 -16.92 -4.06 -18.45
C SER A 16 -17.42 -2.66 -18.07
N THR A 17 -18.71 -2.51 -17.80
CA THR A 17 -19.31 -1.24 -17.36
C THR A 17 -18.87 -0.89 -15.94
N ILE A 18 -18.89 -1.88 -15.04
CA ILE A 18 -18.35 -1.73 -13.67
C ILE A 18 -16.88 -1.33 -13.73
N TYR A 19 -16.07 -1.99 -14.58
CA TYR A 19 -14.66 -1.64 -14.74
C TYR A 19 -14.47 -0.18 -15.20
N ARG A 20 -15.24 0.27 -16.21
CA ARG A 20 -15.19 1.67 -16.69
C ARG A 20 -15.59 2.66 -15.59
N TRP A 21 -16.57 2.33 -14.77
CA TRP A 21 -16.93 3.16 -13.61
C TRP A 21 -15.81 3.24 -12.60
N VAL A 22 -15.15 2.12 -12.28
CA VAL A 22 -13.96 2.14 -11.39
C VAL A 22 -12.88 3.05 -11.97
N GLN A 23 -12.55 2.92 -13.26
CA GLN A 23 -11.54 3.78 -13.90
C GLN A 23 -11.90 5.27 -13.84
N ARG A 24 -13.19 5.61 -14.00
CA ARG A 24 -13.66 7.01 -13.99
C ARG A 24 -13.78 7.60 -12.59
N TYR A 25 -14.37 6.86 -11.66
CA TYR A 25 -14.79 7.40 -10.36
C TYR A 25 -13.79 7.12 -9.24
N ALA A 26 -13.00 6.04 -9.30
CA ALA A 26 -12.03 5.75 -8.24
C ALA A 26 -11.02 6.89 -8.01
N PRO A 27 -10.47 7.57 -9.04
CA PRO A 27 -9.58 8.71 -8.82
C PRO A 27 -10.26 9.89 -8.12
N GLU A 28 -11.52 10.16 -8.47
CA GLU A 28 -12.31 11.24 -7.86
C GLU A 28 -12.69 10.90 -6.41
N MET A 29 -13.06 9.64 -6.14
CA MET A 29 -13.28 9.14 -4.79
C MET A 29 -12.00 9.23 -3.95
N GLU A 30 -10.85 8.79 -4.48
CA GLU A 30 -9.56 8.91 -3.80
C GLU A 30 -9.26 10.37 -3.47
N LYS A 31 -9.44 11.30 -4.41
CA LYS A 31 -9.19 12.73 -4.20
C LYS A 31 -10.02 13.30 -3.05
N ARG A 32 -11.31 12.94 -2.96
CA ARG A 32 -12.23 13.41 -1.91
C ARG A 32 -11.98 12.74 -0.56
N LEU A 33 -11.68 11.43 -0.56
CA LEU A 33 -11.49 10.64 0.67
C LEU A 33 -10.08 10.76 1.25
N ARG A 34 -9.09 11.22 0.47
CA ARG A 34 -7.69 11.37 0.89
C ARG A 34 -7.52 12.17 2.18
N TRP A 35 -8.34 13.19 2.40
CA TRP A 35 -8.32 14.00 3.63
C TRP A 35 -8.76 13.19 4.86
N TYR A 36 -9.85 12.43 4.75
CA TYR A 36 -10.39 11.62 5.85
C TYR A 36 -9.50 10.43 6.21
N TRP A 37 -8.83 9.85 5.21
CA TRP A 37 -7.94 8.70 5.44
C TRP A 37 -6.60 9.07 6.07
N ARG A 38 -6.22 10.35 6.07
CA ARG A 38 -4.90 10.81 6.51
C ARG A 38 -4.97 11.79 7.68
N ASN A 39 -5.72 11.42 8.71
CA ASN A 39 -5.76 12.19 9.96
C ASN A 39 -4.40 12.15 10.70
N PRO A 40 -3.89 13.31 11.16
CA PRO A 40 -2.62 13.45 11.90
C PRO A 40 -2.54 12.72 13.24
N SER A 41 -3.69 12.34 13.80
CA SER A 41 -3.83 11.93 15.20
C SER A 41 -3.15 10.60 15.54
N ASP A 42 -2.65 9.86 14.55
CA ASP A 42 -1.96 8.60 14.76
C ASP A 42 -0.59 8.64 14.07
N LEU A 43 0.44 9.14 14.76
CA LEU A 43 1.87 8.92 14.46
C LEU A 43 2.26 7.43 14.63
N CYS A 44 1.34 6.55 14.30
CA CYS A 44 1.44 5.13 14.43
C CYS A 44 2.46 4.59 13.42
N PRO A 45 3.25 3.58 13.82
CA PRO A 45 4.22 2.98 12.92
C PRO A 45 3.56 2.50 11.63
N TRP A 46 4.19 2.80 10.50
CA TRP A 46 3.83 2.14 9.25
C TRP A 46 4.39 0.73 9.25
N HIS A 47 3.59 -0.21 8.79
CA HIS A 47 4.02 -1.57 8.53
C HIS A 47 4.08 -1.76 7.01
N MET A 48 5.18 -2.29 6.52
CA MET A 48 5.43 -2.51 5.11
C MET A 48 5.76 -3.97 4.85
N ASP A 49 5.18 -4.51 3.79
CA ASP A 49 5.40 -5.89 3.41
C ASP A 49 5.31 -6.09 1.89
N GLU A 50 5.85 -7.20 1.42
CA GLU A 50 5.76 -7.62 0.02
C GLU A 50 5.08 -8.98 -0.09
N THR A 51 4.05 -9.04 -0.93
CA THR A 51 3.41 -10.30 -1.28
C THR A 51 3.44 -10.52 -2.77
N TYR A 52 3.48 -11.78 -3.21
CA TYR A 52 3.41 -12.11 -4.62
C TYR A 52 1.95 -12.28 -5.04
N VAL A 53 1.58 -11.70 -6.18
CA VAL A 53 0.23 -11.76 -6.77
C VAL A 53 0.34 -12.11 -8.25
N LYS A 54 -0.67 -12.78 -8.79
CA LYS A 54 -0.69 -13.17 -10.21
C LYS A 54 -1.53 -12.17 -10.99
N VAL A 55 -0.91 -11.38 -11.85
CA VAL A 55 -1.59 -10.37 -12.67
C VAL A 55 -1.50 -10.79 -14.13
N ASN A 56 -2.66 -11.04 -14.76
CA ASN A 56 -2.77 -11.51 -16.14
C ASN A 56 -1.84 -12.72 -16.43
N GLY A 57 -1.88 -13.73 -15.56
CA GLY A 57 -1.06 -14.94 -15.70
C GLY A 57 0.39 -14.83 -15.24
N ARG A 58 0.91 -13.62 -14.96
CA ARG A 58 2.32 -13.39 -14.59
C ARG A 58 2.45 -13.06 -13.10
N TRP A 59 3.44 -13.65 -12.43
CA TRP A 59 3.75 -13.31 -11.04
C TRP A 59 4.39 -11.93 -10.93
N ALA A 60 3.91 -11.13 -9.98
CA ALA A 60 4.45 -9.83 -9.63
C ALA A 60 4.49 -9.67 -8.10
N TYR A 61 5.37 -8.80 -7.62
CA TYR A 61 5.51 -8.44 -6.23
C TYR A 61 4.70 -7.17 -5.95
N LEU A 62 3.71 -7.29 -5.07
CA LEU A 62 2.93 -6.20 -4.54
C LEU A 62 3.53 -5.75 -3.22
N TYR A 63 4.13 -4.56 -3.25
CA TYR A 63 4.58 -3.83 -2.09
C TYR A 63 3.39 -3.11 -1.47
N ARG A 64 3.24 -3.20 -0.16
CA ARG A 64 2.12 -2.60 0.57
C ARG A 64 2.61 -1.91 1.82
N ALA A 65 1.96 -0.81 2.15
CA ALA A 65 2.16 -0.07 3.38
C ALA A 65 0.78 0.11 4.04
N VAL A 66 0.69 -0.24 5.32
CA VAL A 66 -0.50 0.00 6.14
C VAL A 66 -0.10 0.67 7.45
N ASP A 67 -1.02 1.37 8.07
CA ASP A 67 -0.81 1.88 9.42
C ASP A 67 -1.14 0.83 10.49
N SER A 68 -0.96 1.17 11.77
CA SER A 68 -1.28 0.28 12.90
C SER A 68 -2.76 -0.13 12.98
N ARG A 69 -3.66 0.62 12.36
CA ARG A 69 -5.11 0.35 12.33
C ARG A 69 -5.49 -0.52 11.12
N GLY A 70 -4.51 -0.95 10.32
CA GLY A 70 -4.74 -1.73 9.10
C GLY A 70 -5.25 -0.90 7.92
N ARG A 71 -5.23 0.44 8.01
CA ARG A 71 -5.60 1.29 6.88
C ARG A 71 -4.46 1.30 5.87
N THR A 72 -4.76 1.11 4.59
CA THR A 72 -3.76 1.14 3.54
C THR A 72 -3.23 2.56 3.34
N VAL A 73 -1.91 2.72 3.49
CA VAL A 73 -1.19 3.97 3.22
C VAL A 73 -0.95 4.10 1.72
N ASP A 74 -0.37 3.06 1.10
CA ASP A 74 -0.16 2.97 -0.33
C ASP A 74 0.23 1.54 -0.75
N PHE A 75 0.24 1.30 -2.07
CA PHE A 75 0.73 0.08 -2.70
C PHE A 75 1.56 0.37 -3.97
N TYR A 76 2.40 -0.58 -4.35
CA TYR A 76 3.21 -0.52 -5.55
C TYR A 76 3.48 -1.90 -6.12
N LEU A 77 3.22 -2.09 -7.41
CA LEU A 77 3.44 -3.35 -8.10
C LEU A 77 4.77 -3.32 -8.84
N SER A 78 5.55 -4.39 -8.72
CA SER A 78 6.84 -4.56 -9.39
C SER A 78 6.98 -5.99 -9.89
N SER A 79 7.58 -6.18 -11.06
CA SER A 79 7.94 -7.52 -11.55
C SER A 79 9.10 -8.15 -10.77
N ARG A 80 9.85 -7.35 -9.99
CA ARG A 80 11.05 -7.79 -9.26
C ARG A 80 10.99 -7.37 -7.79
N ARG A 81 11.42 -8.27 -6.90
CA ARG A 81 11.68 -7.98 -5.48
C ARG A 81 13.12 -7.52 -5.29
N ASN A 82 13.35 -6.21 -5.25
CA ASN A 82 14.70 -5.66 -5.07
C ASN A 82 14.70 -4.27 -4.40
N SER A 83 15.88 -3.79 -4.02
CA SER A 83 16.06 -2.47 -3.40
C SER A 83 15.58 -1.31 -4.27
N LYS A 84 15.64 -1.44 -5.61
CA LYS A 84 15.17 -0.40 -6.54
C LYS A 84 13.65 -0.27 -6.50
N ALA A 85 12.93 -1.39 -6.42
CA ALA A 85 11.48 -1.41 -6.26
C ALA A 85 11.07 -0.86 -4.89
N ALA A 86 11.75 -1.29 -3.81
CA ALA A 86 11.53 -0.76 -2.46
C ALA A 86 11.77 0.77 -2.39
N TYR A 87 12.85 1.27 -3.03
CA TYR A 87 13.14 2.70 -3.12
C TYR A 87 12.06 3.47 -3.88
N ARG A 88 11.59 2.94 -5.02
CA ARG A 88 10.50 3.57 -5.77
C ARG A 88 9.21 3.61 -4.97
N PHE A 89 8.89 2.52 -4.27
CA PHE A 89 7.71 2.44 -3.43
C PHE A 89 7.77 3.45 -2.26
N LEU A 90 8.85 3.42 -1.48
CA LEU A 90 9.07 4.35 -0.38
C LEU A 90 9.08 5.81 -0.86
N GLY A 91 9.79 6.09 -1.95
CA GLY A 91 9.83 7.43 -2.54
C GLY A 91 8.47 7.91 -3.03
N LYS A 92 7.63 7.03 -3.59
CA LYS A 92 6.24 7.34 -3.97
C LYS A 92 5.44 7.75 -2.72
N ILE A 93 5.51 6.96 -1.65
CA ILE A 93 4.78 7.26 -0.41
C ILE A 93 5.21 8.60 0.17
N LEU A 94 6.51 8.78 0.37
CA LEU A 94 7.09 9.99 0.99
C LEU A 94 6.81 11.26 0.19
N ASN A 95 6.76 11.19 -1.14
CA ASN A 95 6.39 12.32 -1.98
C ASN A 95 4.90 12.67 -1.88
N ASN A 96 4.05 11.65 -1.65
CA ASN A 96 2.60 11.82 -1.63
C ASN A 96 2.07 12.24 -0.25
N VAL A 97 2.83 12.03 0.82
CA VAL A 97 2.43 12.42 2.19
C VAL A 97 3.08 13.74 2.61
N LYS A 98 2.45 14.47 3.52
CA LYS A 98 3.08 15.62 4.17
C LYS A 98 4.12 15.15 5.17
N LYS A 99 5.14 15.97 5.46
CA LYS A 99 6.21 15.61 6.41
C LYS A 99 5.67 15.20 7.79
N TRP A 100 4.64 15.89 8.29
CA TRP A 100 4.00 15.59 9.57
C TRP A 100 3.17 14.30 9.58
N GLN A 101 2.92 13.69 8.42
CA GLN A 101 2.23 12.39 8.29
C GLN A 101 3.20 11.22 8.26
N ILE A 102 4.51 11.49 8.16
CA ILE A 102 5.54 10.45 8.18
C ILE A 102 5.72 10.01 9.64
N PRO A 103 5.53 8.72 9.96
CA PRO A 103 5.67 8.25 11.33
C PRO A 103 7.15 8.19 11.72
N ARG A 104 7.40 8.24 13.03
CA ARG A 104 8.75 8.03 13.57
C ARG A 104 9.28 6.61 13.31
N PHE A 105 8.40 5.62 13.14
CA PHE A 105 8.80 4.22 12.96
C PHE A 105 8.24 3.65 11.66
N ILE A 106 9.11 3.03 10.87
CA ILE A 106 8.73 2.17 9.75
C ILE A 106 9.15 0.75 10.09
N ASN A 107 8.17 -0.14 10.17
CA ASN A 107 8.35 -1.56 10.41
C ASN A 107 8.31 -2.31 9.08
N THR A 108 9.29 -3.16 8.84
CA THR A 108 9.29 -4.08 7.69
C THR A 108 9.51 -5.50 8.18
N ASP A 109 9.18 -6.48 7.35
CA ASP A 109 9.76 -7.82 7.53
C ASP A 109 11.29 -7.79 7.29
N LYS A 110 11.98 -8.90 7.52
CA LYS A 110 13.44 -9.08 7.40
C LYS A 110 14.00 -8.91 5.98
N ALA A 111 13.29 -8.26 5.06
CA ALA A 111 13.76 -7.95 3.72
C ALA A 111 14.89 -6.89 3.76
N PRO A 112 16.13 -7.22 3.37
CA PRO A 112 17.25 -6.26 3.37
C PRO A 112 17.11 -5.15 2.31
N ALA A 113 16.08 -5.24 1.46
CA ALA A 113 15.81 -4.27 0.41
C ALA A 113 15.40 -2.91 0.97
N TYR A 114 14.57 -2.89 2.03
CA TYR A 114 14.04 -1.67 2.63
C TYR A 114 15.10 -0.85 3.36
N GLY A 115 16.00 -1.50 4.12
CA GLY A 115 17.05 -0.78 4.85
C GLY A 115 17.95 0.02 3.91
N ARG A 116 18.37 -0.59 2.79
CA ARG A 116 19.14 0.09 1.74
C ARG A 116 18.37 1.25 1.09
N ALA A 117 17.08 1.05 0.82
CA ALA A 117 16.24 2.08 0.22
C ALA A 117 16.01 3.27 1.16
N LEU A 118 15.74 3.04 2.45
CA LEU A 118 15.57 4.08 3.45
C LEU A 118 16.86 4.89 3.68
N ALA A 119 18.01 4.22 3.76
CA ALA A 119 19.30 4.89 3.88
C ALA A 119 19.56 5.85 2.71
N LEU A 120 19.26 5.42 1.47
CA LEU A 120 19.40 6.26 0.29
C LEU A 120 18.44 7.46 0.34
N LEU A 121 17.16 7.24 0.68
CA LEU A 121 16.17 8.31 0.78
C LEU A 121 16.48 9.34 1.88
N LYS A 122 17.07 8.91 2.99
CA LYS A 122 17.57 9.81 4.03
C LYS A 122 18.73 10.65 3.53
N ARG A 123 19.69 10.04 2.82
CA ARG A 123 20.84 10.74 2.23
C ARG A 123 20.40 11.80 1.20
N GLU A 124 19.32 11.55 0.47
CA GLU A 124 18.74 12.49 -0.49
C GLU A 124 17.83 13.55 0.17
N GLY A 125 17.66 13.54 1.50
CA GLY A 125 16.79 14.48 2.21
C GLY A 125 15.28 14.25 1.98
N ARG A 126 14.90 13.14 1.36
CA ARG A 126 13.50 12.79 1.04
C ARG A 126 12.80 12.08 2.19
N CYS A 127 13.55 11.36 3.01
CA CYS A 127 13.08 10.75 4.25
C CYS A 127 13.64 11.53 5.45
N PRO A 128 12.82 11.92 6.43
CA PRO A 128 13.33 12.55 7.65
C PRO A 128 14.35 11.66 8.37
N SER A 129 15.40 12.26 8.92
CA SER A 129 16.53 11.55 9.53
C SER A 129 16.13 10.79 10.80
N ASP A 130 15.14 11.31 11.51
CA ASP A 130 14.56 10.79 12.75
C ASP A 130 13.64 9.58 12.56
N VAL A 131 13.29 9.22 11.31
CA VAL A 131 12.53 7.99 11.01
C VAL A 131 13.39 6.77 11.30
N GLU A 132 13.01 5.96 12.27
CA GLU A 132 13.68 4.72 12.62
C GLU A 132 13.10 3.55 11.82
N HIS A 133 13.99 2.73 11.24
CA HIS A 133 13.62 1.48 10.56
C HIS A 133 13.76 0.31 11.53
N ARG A 134 12.68 -0.46 11.70
CA ARG A 134 12.67 -1.66 12.55
C ARG A 134 12.29 -2.88 11.72
N GLN A 135 12.97 -3.99 11.96
CA GLN A 135 12.65 -5.29 11.37
C GLN A 135 11.95 -6.14 12.42
N ILE A 136 10.62 -6.19 12.39
CA ILE A 136 9.81 -6.86 13.42
C ILE A 136 8.90 -7.90 12.77
N LYS A 137 9.23 -9.19 12.96
CA LYS A 137 8.50 -10.33 12.36
C LYS A 137 7.06 -10.48 12.88
N TYR A 138 6.83 -10.25 14.17
CA TYR A 138 5.56 -10.62 14.84
C TYR A 138 4.50 -9.50 14.89
N ARG A 139 4.78 -8.30 14.36
CA ARG A 139 3.80 -7.20 14.29
C ARG A 139 3.12 -7.07 12.91
N ASN A 140 3.43 -7.97 11.97
CA ASN A 140 2.87 -7.95 10.62
C ASN A 140 1.55 -8.72 10.48
N ASN A 141 1.01 -9.34 11.54
CA ASN A 141 -0.23 -10.12 11.48
C ASN A 141 -1.40 -9.38 10.80
N VAL A 142 -1.49 -8.05 10.95
CA VAL A 142 -2.53 -7.23 10.29
C VAL A 142 -2.36 -7.23 8.77
N ILE A 143 -1.13 -7.07 8.28
CA ILE A 143 -0.83 -7.15 6.84
C ILE A 143 -0.96 -8.59 6.33
N GLU A 144 -0.48 -9.57 7.10
CA GLU A 144 -0.53 -10.99 6.72
C GLU A 144 -1.97 -11.50 6.59
N CYS A 145 -2.86 -11.11 7.50
CA CYS A 145 -4.30 -11.42 7.39
C CYS A 145 -4.92 -10.81 6.13
N ASP A 146 -4.53 -9.57 5.80
CA ASP A 146 -5.04 -8.88 4.64
C ASP A 146 -4.50 -9.46 3.32
N HIS A 147 -3.27 -9.98 3.31
CA HIS A 147 -2.73 -10.73 2.15
C HIS A 147 -3.58 -11.95 1.80
N GLY A 148 -4.09 -12.67 2.80
CA GLY A 148 -4.93 -13.85 2.58
C GLY A 148 -6.29 -13.50 1.95
N LYS A 149 -6.83 -12.30 2.22
CA LYS A 149 -8.04 -11.80 1.54
C LYS A 149 -7.72 -11.39 0.11
N LEU A 150 -6.64 -10.62 -0.08
CA LEU A 150 -6.25 -10.12 -1.39
C LEU A 150 -5.93 -11.25 -2.38
N LYS A 151 -5.22 -12.29 -1.94
CA LYS A 151 -4.91 -13.49 -2.75
C LYS A 151 -6.12 -14.36 -3.10
N ARG A 152 -7.26 -14.18 -2.43
CA ARG A 152 -8.52 -14.84 -2.80
C ARG A 152 -9.29 -14.08 -3.88
N ILE A 153 -9.08 -12.76 -3.96
CA ILE A 153 -9.77 -11.87 -4.90
C ILE A 153 -9.02 -11.79 -6.23
N ILE A 154 -7.69 -11.93 -6.22
CA ILE A 154 -6.80 -11.89 -7.40
C ILE A 154 -6.41 -13.30 -7.82
#